data_AF-A0A2D6EWK2-F1
#
_entry.id   AF-A0A2D6EWK2-F1
#
_cell.length_a   1.000
_cell.length_b   1.000
_cell.length_c   1.000
_cell.angle_alpha   90.00
_cell.angle_beta   90.00
_cell.angle_gamma   90.00
#
_symmetry.space_group_name_H-M   'P 1'
#
loop_
_entity.id
_entity.type
_entity.pdbx_description
1 polymer ?
#
loop_
_entity_poly.entity_id
_entity_poly.type
_entity_poly.pdbx_seq_one_letter_code
_entity_poly.pdbx_strand_id
1 'polypeptide(L)'
;MVLHTLWYAIPEKTIMEIPRYEKQWIGEGLFVEMTLYPTASGPKFSLVLIDHGKRVVGIDNHENKPPHKHVGARELPYPFITLDKLFTDFWQLVVEYLEKKNG
;
A
#
# COMPACT_ATOMS: atom_id res chain seq x y z
N MET A 1 21.00 13.10 2.40
CA MET A 1 20.91 13.17 0.92
C MET A 1 20.12 11.97 0.42
N VAL A 2 18.78 11.97 0.54
CA VAL A 2 17.90 10.97 -0.12
C VAL A 2 16.53 11.63 -0.36
N LEU A 3 16.49 12.62 -1.24
CA LEU A 3 15.25 13.28 -1.68
C LEU A 3 15.30 13.42 -3.21
N HIS A 4 15.42 12.31 -3.94
CA HIS A 4 15.22 12.34 -5.40
C HIS A 4 15.03 10.96 -6.05
N THR A 5 14.30 10.04 -5.44
CA THR A 5 13.96 8.76 -6.12
C THR A 5 12.66 8.14 -5.64
N LEU A 6 11.67 8.97 -5.29
CA LEU A 6 10.28 8.54 -5.15
C LEU A 6 9.40 9.37 -6.12
N TRP A 7 9.92 9.61 -7.33
CA TRP A 7 9.05 9.97 -8.44
C TRP A 7 8.35 8.69 -8.89
N TYR A 8 7.02 8.70 -8.81
CA TYR A 8 6.07 7.73 -9.32
C TYR A 8 6.60 6.93 -10.54
N ALA A 9 7.25 5.80 -10.27
CA ALA A 9 7.27 4.68 -11.20
C ALA A 9 6.13 3.74 -10.77
N ILE A 10 4.89 4.24 -10.72
CA ILE A 10 3.76 3.35 -10.96
C ILE A 10 3.78 3.22 -12.47
N PRO A 11 4.34 2.13 -13.04
CA PRO A 11 4.36 1.98 -14.48
C PRO A 11 2.90 1.92 -14.93
N GLU A 12 2.65 2.20 -16.20
CA GLU A 12 1.37 2.01 -16.88
C GLU A 12 0.94 0.52 -16.94
N LYS A 13 1.07 -0.21 -15.83
CA LYS A 13 0.67 -1.60 -15.70
C LYS A 13 -0.85 -1.64 -15.66
N THR A 14 -1.42 -2.14 -16.75
CA THR A 14 -2.83 -2.49 -16.79
C THR A 14 -3.15 -3.53 -15.70
N ILE A 15 -4.40 -3.54 -15.23
CA ILE A 15 -4.91 -4.43 -14.16
C ILE A 15 -4.57 -5.92 -14.41
N MET A 16 -4.36 -6.32 -15.67
CA MET A 16 -4.02 -7.68 -16.07
C MET A 16 -2.55 -8.07 -15.85
N GLU A 17 -1.66 -7.11 -15.58
CA GLU A 17 -0.23 -7.32 -15.31
C GLU A 17 0.16 -7.09 -13.85
N ILE A 18 -0.81 -6.75 -12.99
CA ILE A 18 -0.54 -6.54 -11.57
C ILE A 18 -0.12 -7.89 -10.98
N PRO A 19 1.09 -7.99 -10.42
CA PRO A 19 1.55 -9.25 -9.86
C PRO A 19 0.62 -9.65 -8.72
N ARG A 20 0.33 -10.97 -8.66
CA ARG A 20 -0.38 -11.60 -7.55
C ARG A 20 0.21 -11.25 -6.18
N TYR A 21 1.48 -10.81 -6.17
CA TYR A 21 2.26 -10.38 -5.02
C TYR A 21 3.49 -9.57 -5.47
N GLU A 22 3.74 -8.41 -4.87
CA GLU A 22 4.93 -7.59 -5.04
C GLU A 22 5.50 -7.17 -3.68
N LYS A 23 6.82 -7.28 -3.53
CA LYS A 23 7.53 -6.83 -2.34
C LYS A 23 8.74 -6.00 -2.74
N GLN A 24 8.79 -4.76 -2.26
CA GLN A 24 9.85 -3.82 -2.58
C GLN A 24 10.48 -3.28 -1.30
N TRP A 25 11.78 -3.50 -1.15
CA TRP A 25 12.58 -2.89 -0.08
C TRP A 25 12.86 -1.44 -0.42
N ILE A 26 12.57 -0.55 0.52
CA ILE A 26 12.78 0.91 0.40
C ILE A 26 13.76 1.45 1.46
N GLY A 27 14.26 0.57 2.34
CA GLY A 27 15.29 0.85 3.33
C GLY A 27 15.64 -0.38 4.16
N GLU A 28 16.59 -0.23 5.09
CA GLU A 28 16.95 -1.29 6.02
C GLU A 28 15.76 -1.61 6.95
N GLY A 29 15.33 -2.87 6.95
CA GLY A 29 14.15 -3.31 7.71
C GLY A 29 12.82 -2.71 7.21
N LEU A 30 12.82 -1.97 6.11
CA LEU A 30 11.68 -1.18 5.64
C LEU A 30 11.29 -1.59 4.22
N PHE A 31 10.09 -2.14 4.06
CA PHE A 31 9.58 -2.60 2.77
C PHE A 31 8.08 -2.40 2.63
N VAL A 32 7.64 -2.23 1.39
CA VAL A 32 6.23 -2.35 1.02
C VAL A 32 5.94 -3.75 0.50
N GLU A 33 4.76 -4.26 0.80
CA GLU A 33 4.25 -5.52 0.30
C GLU A 33 2.83 -5.31 -0.21
N MET A 34 2.57 -5.69 -1.45
CA MET A 34 1.32 -5.43 -2.17
C MET A 34 0.83 -6.74 -2.78
N THR A 35 -0.35 -7.17 -2.39
CA THR A 35 -1.05 -8.33 -2.94
C THR A 35 -2.33 -7.84 -3.60
N LEU A 36 -2.56 -8.24 -4.84
CA LEU A 36 -3.81 -7.99 -5.56
C LEU A 36 -4.21 -9.23 -6.34
N TYR A 37 -5.47 -9.66 -6.23
CA TYR A 37 -6.03 -10.68 -7.10
C TYR A 37 -7.52 -10.44 -7.37
N PRO A 38 -8.00 -10.69 -8.60
CA PRO A 38 -9.41 -10.58 -8.94
C PRO A 38 -10.22 -11.72 -8.32
N THR A 39 -11.43 -11.42 -7.85
CA THR A 39 -12.42 -12.43 -7.43
C THR A 39 -13.78 -12.14 -8.07
N ALA A 40 -14.71 -13.10 -8.03
CA ALA A 40 -16.06 -12.91 -8.57
C ALA A 40 -16.84 -11.76 -7.87
N SER A 41 -16.49 -11.46 -6.61
CA SER A 41 -17.09 -10.39 -5.82
C SER A 41 -16.34 -9.05 -5.87
N GLY A 42 -15.35 -8.91 -6.77
CA GLY A 42 -14.48 -7.74 -6.87
C GLY A 42 -13.03 -8.03 -6.47
N PRO A 43 -12.11 -7.06 -6.60
CA PRO A 43 -10.70 -7.28 -6.29
C PRO A 43 -10.45 -7.48 -4.80
N LYS A 44 -9.57 -8.41 -4.46
CA LYS A 44 -9.01 -8.57 -3.11
C LYS A 44 -7.61 -8.00 -3.07
N PHE A 45 -7.33 -7.19 -2.06
CA PHE A 45 -6.06 -6.50 -1.94
C PHE A 45 -5.58 -6.38 -0.49
N SER A 46 -4.25 -6.33 -0.37
CA SER A 46 -3.53 -6.01 0.86
C SER A 46 -2.26 -5.26 0.48
N LEU A 47 -2.22 -3.96 0.74
CA LEU A 47 -1.06 -3.10 0.55
C LEU A 47 -0.56 -2.67 1.92
N VAL A 48 0.67 -3.00 2.28
CA VAL A 48 1.21 -2.74 3.62
C VAL A 48 2.63 -2.18 3.56
N LEU A 49 2.94 -1.27 4.48
CA LEU A 49 4.31 -0.85 4.80
C LEU A 49 4.73 -1.53 6.10
N ILE A 50 5.86 -2.21 6.04
CA ILE A 50 6.48 -2.87 7.18
C ILE A 50 7.78 -2.15 7.54
N ASP A 51 7.91 -1.77 8.80
CA ASP A 51 9.12 -1.17 9.39
C ASP A 51 9.60 -2.06 10.54
N HIS A 52 10.78 -2.66 10.39
CA HIS A 52 11.39 -3.60 11.33
C HIS A 52 10.41 -4.67 11.83
N GLY A 53 9.69 -5.29 10.89
CA GLY A 53 8.72 -6.36 11.16
C GLY A 53 7.37 -5.90 11.69
N LYS A 54 7.13 -4.59 11.83
CA LYS A 54 5.85 -4.03 12.27
C LYS A 54 5.10 -3.40 11.10
N ARG A 55 3.81 -3.73 10.96
CA ARG A 55 2.91 -3.02 10.05
C ARG A 55 2.66 -1.61 10.59
N VAL A 56 3.07 -0.59 9.83
CA VAL A 56 2.96 0.81 10.24
C VAL A 56 1.88 1.56 9.47
N VAL A 57 1.67 1.22 8.20
CA VAL A 57 0.50 1.62 7.41
C VAL A 57 0.02 0.48 6.52
N GLY A 58 -1.24 0.52 6.09
CA GLY A 58 -1.71 -0.32 5.00
C GLY A 58 -3.17 -0.11 4.62
N ILE A 59 -3.60 -0.67 3.50
CA ILE A 59 -4.98 -0.66 3.01
C ILE A 59 -5.34 -2.08 2.58
N ASP A 60 -6.38 -2.66 3.17
CA ASP A 60 -6.82 -4.04 2.87
C ASP A 60 -8.34 -4.20 2.91
N ASN A 61 -8.83 -5.27 2.29
CA ASN A 61 -10.25 -5.64 2.28
C ASN A 61 -10.50 -7.12 2.64
N HIS A 62 -9.84 -7.59 3.71
CA HIS A 62 -9.97 -8.96 4.23
C HIS A 62 -11.44 -9.41 4.37
N GLU A 63 -11.70 -10.70 4.15
CA GLU A 63 -13.04 -11.29 4.06
C GLU A 63 -13.97 -10.84 5.20
N ASN A 64 -15.16 -10.38 4.83
CA ASN A 64 -16.23 -9.86 5.69
C ASN A 64 -16.04 -8.44 6.27
N LYS A 65 -15.02 -7.68 5.86
CA LYS A 65 -14.91 -6.25 6.20
C LYS A 65 -14.96 -5.35 4.96
N PRO A 66 -15.60 -4.17 5.06
CA PRO A 66 -15.41 -3.14 4.04
C PRO A 66 -13.93 -2.75 3.99
N PRO A 67 -13.43 -2.22 2.86
CA PRO A 67 -12.06 -1.76 2.78
C PRO A 67 -11.75 -0.78 3.90
N HIS A 68 -10.56 -0.91 4.49
CA HIS A 68 -10.10 -0.06 5.57
C HIS A 68 -8.60 0.21 5.45
N LYS A 69 -8.19 1.36 5.97
CA LYS A 69 -6.79 1.75 6.09
C LYS A 69 -6.34 1.65 7.54
N HIS A 70 -5.10 1.20 7.71
CA HIS A 70 -4.36 1.12 8.96
C HIS A 70 -3.35 2.25 8.98
N VAL A 71 -3.36 3.06 10.03
CA VAL A 71 -2.34 4.09 10.28
C VAL A 71 -1.93 3.97 11.74
N GLY A 72 -0.75 3.40 11.98
CA GLY A 72 -0.33 2.99 13.33
C GLY A 72 -1.34 1.99 13.92
N ALA A 73 -1.89 2.32 15.10
CA ALA A 73 -2.88 1.47 15.79
C ALA A 73 -4.35 1.76 15.41
N ARG A 74 -4.61 2.62 14.43
CA ARG A 74 -5.97 3.05 14.06
C ARG A 74 -6.42 2.35 12.77
N GLU A 75 -7.60 1.73 12.82
CA GLU A 75 -8.37 1.28 11.65
C GLU A 75 -9.39 2.35 11.26
N LEU A 76 -9.41 2.75 9.98
CA LEU A 76 -10.35 3.73 9.43
C LEU A 76 -11.00 3.18 8.15
N PRO A 77 -12.31 3.42 7.91
CA PRO A 77 -12.93 3.06 6.66
C PRO A 77 -12.19 3.65 5.45
N TYR A 78 -12.06 2.85 4.38
CA TYR A 78 -11.44 3.25 3.13
C TYR A 78 -12.50 3.24 2.01
N PRO A 79 -12.88 4.39 1.44
CA PRO A 79 -13.80 4.45 0.32
C PRO A 79 -13.08 4.00 -0.94
N PHE A 80 -13.15 2.71 -1.25
CA PHE A 80 -12.58 2.16 -2.48
C PHE A 80 -13.32 2.72 -3.70
N ILE A 81 -12.57 3.26 -4.66
CA ILE A 81 -13.11 3.81 -5.93
C ILE A 81 -12.53 3.04 -7.11
N THR A 82 -11.21 3.02 -7.25
CA THR A 82 -10.48 2.33 -8.33
C THR A 82 -9.17 1.76 -7.81
N LEU A 83 -8.56 0.85 -8.56
CA LEU A 83 -7.22 0.34 -8.25
C LEU A 83 -6.15 1.44 -8.33
N ASP A 84 -6.23 2.33 -9.31
CA ASP A 84 -5.30 3.47 -9.41
C ASP A 84 -5.36 4.33 -8.15
N LYS A 85 -6.59 4.62 -7.67
CA LYS A 85 -6.78 5.37 -6.43
C LYS A 85 -6.27 4.62 -5.20
N LEU A 86 -6.45 3.29 -5.15
CA LEU A 86 -5.89 2.44 -4.09
C LEU A 86 -4.36 2.58 -4.02
N PHE A 87 -3.66 2.49 -5.16
CA PHE A 87 -2.21 2.65 -5.20
C PHE A 87 -1.77 4.07 -4.84
N THR A 88 -2.42 5.10 -5.41
CA THR A 88 -2.12 6.50 -5.07
C THR A 88 -2.28 6.77 -3.58
N ASP A 89 -3.42 6.38 -3.01
CA ASP A 89 -3.71 6.61 -1.59
C ASP A 89 -2.75 5.83 -0.68
N PHE A 90 -2.37 4.60 -1.07
CA PHE A 90 -1.38 3.81 -0.32
C PHE A 90 0.00 4.47 -0.32
N TRP A 91 0.49 4.91 -1.48
CA TRP A 91 1.80 5.58 -1.55
C TRP A 91 1.81 6.92 -0.81
N GLN A 92 0.69 7.66 -0.78
CA GLN A 92 0.57 8.85 0.07
C GLN A 92 0.77 8.51 1.55
N LEU A 93 0.15 7.43 2.05
CA LEU A 93 0.36 6.98 3.43
C LEU A 93 1.82 6.58 3.72
N VAL A 94 2.49 5.96 2.74
CA VAL A 94 3.92 5.62 2.85
C VAL A 94 4.76 6.89 2.97
N VAL A 95 4.57 7.87 2.08
CA VAL A 95 5.29 9.15 2.10
C VAL A 95 5.07 9.87 3.43
N GLU A 96 3.82 10.01 3.89
CA GLU A 96 3.50 10.63 5.18
C GLU A 96 4.20 9.96 6.37
N TYR A 97 4.31 8.63 6.35
CA TYR A 97 5.03 7.89 7.39
C TYR A 97 6.52 8.19 7.37
N LEU A 98 7.14 8.20 6.18
CA LEU A 98 8.57 8.46 6.02
C LEU A 98 8.95 9.89 6.40
N GLU A 99 8.11 10.87 6.04
CA GLU A 99 8.29 12.26 6.46
C GLU A 99 8.26 12.39 7.98
N LYS A 100 7.32 11.73 8.66
CA LYS A 100 7.23 11.70 10.13
C LYS A 100 8.38 10.95 10.81
N LYS A 101 8.95 9.94 10.15
CA LYS A 101 10.08 9.15 10.68
C LYS A 101 11.41 9.91 10.60
N ASN A 102 11.55 10.78 9.61
CA ASN A 102 12.79 11.52 9.31
C ASN A 102 12.83 12.95 9.91
N GLY A 103 11.71 13.45 10.44
CA GLY A 103 11.63 14.72 11.17
C GLY A 103 11.78 14.52 12.68
#